data_AF-A0A5R2NF27-F1
#
_entry.id   AF-A0A5R2NF27-F1
#
_cell.length_a   1.000
_cell.length_b   1.000
_cell.length_c   1.000
_cell.angle_alpha   90.00
_cell.angle_beta   90.00
_cell.angle_gamma   90.00
#
_symmetry.space_group_name_H-M   'P 1'
#
loop_
_entity.id
_entity.type
_entity.pdbx_description
1 polymer ?
#
loop_
_entity_poly.entity_id
_entity_poly.type
_entity_poly.pdbx_seq_one_letter_code
_entity_poly.pdbx_strand_id
1 'polypeptide(L)'
;MIAYTLQQRDGERIVKHGRFRVKTTTLKSYDVIGAEGQILGQVMHEMATFERTTRGRMYVNSRWQSPRWFYRPAGEWRRSIEYTSRKQAIEALLFDVASKQP
;
A
#
# COMPACT_ATOMS: atom_id res chain seq x y z
N MET A 1 2.58 -19.90 10.19
CA MET A 1 2.02 -18.55 10.03
C MET A 1 2.90 -17.63 10.87
N ILE A 2 3.59 -16.66 10.27
CA ILE A 2 4.46 -15.74 11.03
C ILE A 2 3.56 -14.91 11.94
N ALA A 3 3.80 -14.95 13.25
CA ALA A 3 3.08 -14.08 14.18
C ALA A 3 3.54 -12.65 13.99
N TYR A 4 2.58 -11.73 13.82
CA TYR A 4 2.84 -10.31 13.68
C TYR A 4 1.78 -9.51 14.43
N THR A 5 2.15 -8.30 14.84
CA THR A 5 1.24 -7.29 15.35
C THR A 5 1.23 -6.09 14.42
N LEU A 6 0.12 -5.36 14.40
CA LEU A 6 -0.02 -4.14 13.62
C LEU A 6 -0.12 -2.97 14.59
N GLN A 7 0.81 -2.04 14.45
CA GLN A 7 0.73 -0.76 15.14
C GLN A 7 0.29 0.30 14.14
N GLN A 8 -0.87 0.90 14.38
CA GLN A 8 -1.32 2.02 13.54
C GLN A 8 -0.48 3.25 13.83
N ARG A 9 -0.02 3.92 12.77
CA ARG A 9 0.65 5.22 12.91
C ARG A 9 -0.34 6.36 12.96
N ASP A 10 0.04 7.40 13.69
CA ASP A 10 -0.63 8.70 13.64
C ASP A 10 -0.51 9.33 12.25
N GLY A 11 -1.54 10.04 11.83
CA GLY A 11 -1.63 10.63 10.49
C GLY A 11 -2.73 10.05 9.60
N GLU A 12 -3.84 9.57 10.18
CA GLU A 12 -5.03 9.25 9.39
C GLU A 12 -5.46 10.48 8.57
N ARG A 13 -5.59 10.30 7.25
CA ARG A 13 -6.04 11.36 6.35
C ARG A 13 -7.29 10.94 5.61
N ILE A 14 -8.32 11.77 5.69
CA ILE A 14 -9.55 11.57 4.91
C ILE A 14 -9.37 12.26 3.55
N VAL A 15 -9.62 11.51 2.47
CA VAL A 15 -9.52 12.01 1.09
C VAL A 15 -10.85 11.80 0.38
N LYS A 16 -11.31 12.84 -0.32
CA LYS A 16 -12.43 12.77 -1.26
C LYS A 16 -11.87 12.56 -2.67
N HIS A 17 -12.36 11.58 -3.41
CA HIS A 17 -11.88 11.24 -4.77
C HIS A 17 -13.02 10.82 -5.69
N GLY A 18 -12.78 10.84 -7.00
CA GLY A 18 -13.78 10.56 -8.03
C GLY A 18 -14.47 11.82 -8.55
N ARG A 19 -14.70 11.89 -9.87
CA ARG A 19 -15.20 13.10 -10.56
C ARG A 19 -16.72 13.24 -10.53
N PHE A 20 -17.46 12.16 -10.80
CA PHE A 20 -18.93 12.18 -10.88
C PHE A 20 -19.61 11.59 -9.65
N ARG A 21 -18.97 10.62 -8.99
CA ARG A 21 -19.41 10.05 -7.72
C ARG A 21 -18.28 10.18 -6.73
N VAL A 22 -18.30 11.28 -5.98
CA VAL A 22 -17.28 11.57 -4.98
C VAL A 22 -17.38 10.51 -3.87
N LYS A 23 -16.28 9.81 -3.63
CA LYS A 23 -16.12 8.84 -2.56
C LYS A 23 -15.19 9.41 -1.50
N THR A 24 -15.53 9.20 -0.25
CA THR A 24 -14.66 9.54 0.89
C THR A 24 -13.93 8.27 1.32
N THR A 25 -12.62 8.35 1.51
CA THR A 25 -11.80 7.22 1.96
C THR A 25 -10.80 7.68 3.00
N THR A 26 -10.69 6.92 4.10
CA THR A 26 -9.68 7.14 5.13
C THR A 26 -8.41 6.38 4.75
N LEU A 27 -7.33 7.13 4.57
CA LEU A 27 -5.99 6.63 4.33
C LEU A 27 -5.32 6.40 5.69
N LYS A 28 -4.82 5.19 5.90
CA LYS A 28 -4.20 4.72 7.14
C LYS A 28 -2.85 4.11 6.84
N SER A 29 -1.95 4.09 7.82
CA SER A 29 -0.69 3.36 7.71
C SER A 29 -0.42 2.58 8.98
N TYR A 30 0.27 1.45 8.82
CA TYR A 30 0.56 0.50 9.88
C TYR A 30 2.02 0.10 9.81
N ASP A 31 2.67 0.07 10.96
CA ASP A 31 3.92 -0.65 11.11
C ASP A 31 3.58 -2.12 11.37
N VAL A 32 4.26 -3.01 10.64
CA VAL A 32 4.15 -4.46 10.79
C VAL A 32 5.29 -4.91 11.68
N ILE A 33 4.95 -5.38 12.88
CA ILE A 33 5.91 -5.75 13.91
C ILE A 33 5.95 -7.27 14.00
N GLY A 34 7.15 -7.85 13.91
CA GLY A 34 7.36 -9.29 14.02
C GLY A 34 7.17 -9.78 15.45
N ALA A 35 7.15 -11.11 15.63
CA ALA A 35 7.00 -11.75 16.94
C ALA A 35 8.08 -11.34 17.96
N GLU A 36 9.28 -11.03 17.48
CA GLU A 36 10.44 -10.60 18.28
C GLU A 36 10.43 -9.09 18.60
N GLY A 37 9.40 -8.35 18.15
CA GLY A 37 9.26 -6.91 18.42
C GLY A 37 9.98 -6.00 17.42
N GLN A 38 10.74 -6.53 16.45
CA GLN A 38 11.27 -5.70 15.37
C GLN A 38 10.19 -5.24 14.39
N ILE A 39 10.36 -4.02 13.86
CA ILE A 39 9.57 -3.52 12.73
C ILE A 39 10.08 -4.21 11.46
N LEU A 40 9.23 -5.03 10.84
CA LEU A 40 9.51 -5.71 9.58
C LEU A 40 9.31 -4.78 8.37
N GLY A 41 8.46 -3.78 8.53
CA GLY A 41 8.18 -2.79 7.50
C GLY A 41 6.90 -2.02 7.76
N GLN A 42 6.45 -1.29 6.75
CA GLN A 42 5.27 -0.44 6.81
C GLN A 42 4.27 -0.86 5.74
N VAL A 43 2.99 -0.85 6.07
CA VAL A 43 1.87 -1.02 5.14
C VAL A 43 1.05 0.27 5.10
N MET A 44 0.88 0.83 3.91
CA MET A 44 0.34 2.18 3.70
C MET A 44 -0.87 2.12 2.77
N HIS A 45 -1.96 2.79 3.15
CA HIS A 45 -3.13 3.01 2.30
C HIS A 45 -3.01 4.37 1.64
N GLU A 46 -2.97 4.42 0.32
CA GLU A 46 -2.77 5.66 -0.40
C GLU A 46 -3.55 5.72 -1.72
N MET A 47 -3.68 6.91 -2.28
CA MET A 47 -4.27 7.10 -3.60
C MET A 47 -3.28 6.73 -4.70
N ALA A 48 -3.54 5.63 -5.40
CA ALA A 48 -2.85 5.27 -6.62
C ALA A 48 -3.49 5.97 -7.82
N THR A 49 -2.67 6.46 -8.74
CA THR A 49 -3.15 7.06 -9.99
C THR A 49 -3.09 6.02 -11.11
N PHE A 50 -4.21 5.81 -11.77
CA PHE A 50 -4.37 4.91 -12.90
C PHE A 50 -4.55 5.71 -14.17
N GLU A 51 -3.94 5.21 -15.23
CA GLU A 51 -4.01 5.82 -16.54
C GLU A 51 -4.40 4.77 -17.57
N ARG A 52 -5.33 5.13 -18.44
CA ARG A 52 -5.66 4.33 -19.61
C ARG A 52 -5.12 5.04 -20.84
N THR A 53 -4.13 4.43 -21.47
CA THR A 53 -3.60 4.81 -22.78
C THR A 53 -4.05 3.79 -23.82
N THR A 54 -4.21 4.22 -25.07
CA THR A 54 -4.37 3.28 -26.19
C THR A 54 -2.99 2.86 -26.65
N ARG A 55 -2.78 1.56 -26.92
CA ARG A 55 -1.50 1.05 -27.43
C ARG A 55 -1.07 1.84 -28.67
N GLY A 56 0.18 2.31 -28.67
CA GLY A 56 0.75 3.10 -29.77
C GLY A 56 0.38 4.59 -29.78
N ARG A 57 -0.36 5.10 -28.78
CA ARG A 57 -0.64 6.53 -28.63
C ARG A 57 0.16 7.13 -27.46
N MET A 58 0.61 8.38 -27.64
CA MET A 58 1.38 9.11 -26.63
C MET A 58 0.52 9.81 -25.56
N TYR A 59 -0.79 9.98 -25.78
CA TYR A 59 -1.66 10.70 -24.84
C TYR A 59 -2.48 9.77 -23.95
N VAL A 60 -2.82 10.27 -22.76
CA VAL A 60 -3.66 9.58 -21.77
C VAL A 60 -5.13 9.81 -22.09
N ASN A 61 -5.89 8.74 -22.35
CA ASN A 61 -7.33 8.84 -22.65
C ASN A 61 -8.14 9.17 -21.40
N SER A 62 -7.75 8.59 -20.27
CA SER A 62 -8.42 8.81 -18.99
C SER A 62 -7.44 8.56 -17.85
N ARG A 63 -7.57 9.36 -16.80
CA ARG A 63 -6.81 9.25 -15.56
C ARG A 63 -7.80 9.25 -14.40
N TRP A 64 -7.65 8.34 -13.45
CA TRP A 64 -8.43 8.31 -12.23
C TRP A 64 -7.56 7.91 -11.05
N GLN A 65 -8.03 8.19 -9.84
CA GLN A 65 -7.35 7.77 -8.62
C GLN A 65 -8.21 6.75 -7.90
N SER A 66 -7.58 5.73 -7.32
CA SER A 66 -8.24 4.77 -6.45
C SER A 66 -7.37 4.50 -5.23
N PRO A 67 -7.98 4.32 -4.04
CA PRO A 67 -7.25 3.92 -2.86
C PRO A 67 -6.69 2.50 -3.04
N ARG A 68 -5.42 2.31 -2.67
CA ARG A 68 -4.67 1.05 -2.76
C ARG A 68 -3.77 0.88 -1.55
N TRP A 69 -3.47 -0.37 -1.25
CA TRP A 69 -2.53 -0.74 -0.20
C TRP A 69 -1.15 -0.99 -0.80
N PHE A 70 -0.12 -0.59 -0.09
CA PHE A 70 1.26 -0.75 -0.48
C PHE A 70 2.03 -1.22 0.73
N TYR A 71 3.16 -1.90 0.52
CA TYR A 71 4.12 -2.11 1.59
C TYR A 71 5.46 -1.44 1.30
N ARG A 72 6.26 -1.29 2.35
CA ARG A 72 7.64 -0.85 2.30
C ARG A 72 8.41 -1.71 3.30
N PRO A 73 9.35 -2.56 2.85
CA PRO A 73 10.21 -3.32 3.76
C PRO A 73 11.03 -2.38 4.65
N ALA A 74 11.33 -2.83 5.88
CA ALA A 74 12.30 -2.13 6.72
C ALA A 74 13.68 -2.12 6.05
N GLY A 75 14.34 -0.96 6.03
CA GLY A 75 15.65 -0.79 5.39
C GLY A 75 15.62 -0.51 3.89
N GLU A 76 14.46 -0.54 3.23
CA GLU A 76 14.32 -0.17 1.82
C GLU A 76 13.65 1.19 1.62
N TRP A 77 14.25 2.03 0.77
CA TRP A 77 13.62 3.28 0.36
C TRP A 77 12.44 3.03 -0.59
N ARG A 78 12.47 1.90 -1.33
CA ARG A 78 11.53 1.64 -2.40
C ARG A 78 10.20 1.11 -1.85
N ARG A 79 9.13 1.81 -2.20
CA ARG A 79 7.76 1.33 -2.00
C ARG A 79 7.44 0.26 -3.01
N SER A 80 6.80 -0.82 -2.57
CA SER A 80 6.49 -1.97 -3.40
C SER A 80 5.07 -1.89 -3.98
N ILE A 81 4.63 -3.00 -4.59
CA ILE A 81 3.47 -3.21 -5.46
C ILE A 81 2.14 -2.74 -4.83
N GLU A 82 1.20 -2.34 -5.68
CA GLU A 82 -0.16 -1.99 -5.28
C GLU A 82 -1.05 -3.23 -5.03
N TYR A 83 -1.77 -3.22 -3.92
CA TYR A 83 -2.69 -4.28 -3.50
C TYR A 83 -4.10 -3.74 -3.31
N THR A 84 -5.10 -4.62 -3.49
CA THR A 84 -6.51 -4.28 -3.28
C THR A 84 -6.90 -4.27 -1.80
N SER A 85 -6.14 -4.96 -0.94
CA SER A 85 -6.46 -5.10 0.48
C SER A 85 -5.22 -5.02 1.37
N ARG A 86 -5.44 -4.57 2.62
CA ARG A 86 -4.41 -4.52 3.66
C ARG A 86 -3.77 -5.88 3.90
N LYS A 87 -4.60 -6.93 3.96
CA LYS A 87 -4.15 -8.31 4.19
C LYS A 87 -3.14 -8.75 3.13
N GLN A 88 -3.45 -8.53 1.86
CA GLN A 88 -2.53 -8.89 0.76
C GLN A 88 -1.20 -8.13 0.83
N ALA A 89 -1.24 -6.83 1.16
CA ALA A 89 -0.02 -6.04 1.33
C ALA A 89 0.85 -6.54 2.50
N ILE A 90 0.22 -6.97 3.61
CA ILE A 90 0.93 -7.58 4.74
C ILE A 90 1.52 -8.93 4.33
N GLU A 91 0.73 -9.81 3.70
CA GLU A 91 1.20 -11.12 3.27
C GLU A 91 2.40 -11.01 2.31
N ALA A 92 2.35 -10.05 1.38
CA ALA A 92 3.46 -9.79 0.48
C ALA A 92 4.70 -9.24 1.20
N LEU A 93 4.54 -8.34 2.18
CA LEU A 93 5.64 -7.88 3.03
C LEU A 93 6.28 -9.04 3.79
N LEU A 94 5.47 -9.88 4.43
CA LEU A 94 5.97 -11.03 5.20
C LEU A 94 6.70 -12.03 4.30
N PHE A 95 6.19 -12.25 3.09
CA PHE A 95 6.85 -13.10 2.10
C PHE A 95 8.21 -12.52 1.66
N ASP A 96 8.27 -11.22 1.40
CA ASP A 96 9.50 -10.52 1.00
C ASP A 96 10.55 -10.49 2.11
N VAL A 97 10.13 -10.40 3.37
CA VAL A 97 11.03 -10.51 4.52
C VAL A 97 11.55 -11.95 4.66
N ALA A 98 10.66 -12.94 4.54
CA ALA A 98 11.03 -14.34 4.63
C ALA A 98 11.98 -14.79 3.51
N SER A 99 11.87 -14.22 2.30
CA SER A 99 12.77 -14.52 1.19
C SER A 99 14.17 -13.91 1.33
N LYS A 100 14.33 -12.92 2.21
CA LYS A 100 15.60 -12.22 2.49
C LYS A 100 16.32 -12.74 3.74
N GLN A 101 15.65 -13.52 4.59
CA GLN A 101 16.28 -14.22 5.70
C GLN A 101 16.95 -15.50 5.16
N PRO A 102 18.27 -15.69 5.35
CA PRO A 102 19.00 -16.87 4.89
C PRO A 102 18.63 -18.15 5.63
#